data_AF-A0A845Z432-F1
#
_entry.id   AF-A0A845Z432-F1
#
_cell.length_a   1.000
_cell.length_b   1.000
_cell.length_c   1.000
_cell.angle_alpha   90.00
_cell.angle_beta   90.00
_cell.angle_gamma   90.00
#
_symmetry.space_group_name_H-M   'P 1'
#
loop_
_entity.id
_entity.type
_entity.pdbx_description
1 polymer ?
#
loop_
_entity_poly.entity_id
_entity_poly.type
_entity_poly.pdbx_seq_one_letter_code
_entity_poly.pdbx_strand_id
1 'polypeptide(L)'
;IGSHMAGKLALYFPRLELIISYIQFGIDTPYPPLINRFKSYLLSCWYQVKSYLENDDKKEVAAVYGIIDQMGHTFLNTIPGYENFAEESKLQQLDRVLVGNSVFMDIGKIFPEEITTEKLTHNMGDKWQLFKNILERQCMSFLISQNPLYITEKLAERIYVAASKNCKNSAPSFQQELEEAQKCSPLILFQLRVDKRLWSNQIEGTASIISSLYSDFPNLGIILDGWSCKETGNHPQDELAIEKEKITANQIISMIPGDVKTYITIGHNLYEKVLWAKAIDLFVASWGSNLTVFSHIVNKPGVAYGNSYWLEHIRELKAWSARENYIRPILVESNAVKDRIPNNAGSSYTLQWQAIYRVVTQLITKN
;
A
#
# COMPACT_ATOMS: atom_id res chain seq x y z
N ILE A 1 13.37 8.78 19.15
CA ILE A 1 12.42 9.07 18.06
C ILE A 1 12.72 8.12 16.91
N GLY A 2 11.77 7.28 16.50
CA GLY A 2 11.94 6.27 15.44
C GLY A 2 11.24 6.65 14.15
N SER A 3 11.73 6.13 13.04
CA SER A 3 11.10 6.19 11.71
C SER A 3 10.16 5.01 11.52
N HIS A 4 9.13 5.19 10.69
CA HIS A 4 8.33 4.09 10.20
C HIS A 4 9.11 3.10 9.30
N MET A 5 10.34 3.44 8.91
CA MET A 5 11.28 2.57 8.19
C MET A 5 12.36 2.00 9.11
N ALA A 6 12.01 1.61 10.34
CA ALA A 6 12.90 1.02 11.36
C ALA A 6 14.19 1.81 11.73
N GLY A 7 14.36 3.03 11.21
CA GLY A 7 15.52 3.88 11.49
C GLY A 7 15.39 4.67 12.79
N LYS A 8 16.50 4.93 13.46
CA LYS A 8 16.58 5.89 14.57
C LYS A 8 16.71 7.30 14.00
N LEU A 9 15.70 8.15 14.18
CA LEU A 9 15.70 9.52 13.65
C LEU A 9 16.51 10.46 14.54
N ALA A 10 16.20 10.46 15.84
CA ALA A 10 16.79 11.39 16.80
C ALA A 10 16.66 10.87 18.24
N LEU A 11 17.51 11.38 19.13
CA LEU A 11 17.30 11.35 20.58
C LEU A 11 16.74 12.70 21.05
N TYR A 12 15.90 12.64 22.07
CA TYR A 12 15.38 13.82 22.75
C TYR A 12 15.69 13.69 24.24
N PHE A 13 16.30 14.72 24.82
CA PHE A 13 16.65 14.82 26.23
C PHE A 13 15.80 15.91 26.89
N PRO A 14 14.66 15.56 27.52
CA PRO A 14 13.67 16.56 27.97
C PRO A 14 14.24 17.59 28.93
N ARG A 15 15.10 17.17 29.88
CA ARG A 15 15.70 18.07 30.88
C ARG A 15 16.54 19.18 30.27
N LEU A 16 17.17 18.92 29.12
CA LEU A 16 18.04 19.87 28.43
C LEU A 16 17.32 20.55 27.26
N GLU A 17 16.09 20.13 26.95
CA GLU A 17 15.39 20.51 25.72
C GLU A 17 16.24 20.29 24.46
N LEU A 18 17.06 19.22 24.48
CA LEU A 18 18.06 18.93 23.44
C LEU A 18 17.56 17.82 22.51
N ILE A 19 17.63 18.07 21.20
CA ILE A 19 17.35 17.10 20.14
C ILE A 19 18.67 16.80 19.42
N ILE A 20 19.09 15.54 19.43
CA ILE A 20 20.24 15.07 18.65
C ILE A 20 19.70 14.28 17.47
N SER A 21 19.73 14.86 16.27
CA SER A 21 19.33 14.20 15.02
C SER A 21 20.45 13.30 14.51
N TYR A 22 20.12 12.05 14.21
CA TYR A 22 21.03 11.10 13.54
C TYR A 22 20.94 11.19 12.02
N ILE A 23 19.83 11.72 11.52
CA ILE A 23 19.47 11.62 10.12
C ILE A 23 19.66 12.96 9.40
N GLN A 24 20.34 12.86 8.26
CA GLN A 24 20.51 13.86 7.21
C GLN A 24 19.78 13.43 5.91
N PHE A 25 18.78 12.54 6.00
CA PHE A 25 17.86 12.29 4.88
C PHE A 25 17.11 13.61 4.65
N GLY A 26 17.13 14.13 3.42
CA GLY A 26 16.59 15.43 3.01
C GLY A 26 15.06 15.61 3.14
N ILE A 27 14.47 15.00 4.17
CA ILE A 27 13.14 15.29 4.68
C ILE A 27 13.37 16.05 5.96
N ASP A 28 13.13 17.37 5.93
CA ASP A 28 13.06 18.22 7.12
C ASP A 28 11.99 17.66 8.05
N THR A 29 12.38 16.75 8.94
CA THR A 29 11.47 16.21 9.94
C THR A 29 11.28 17.32 10.95
N PRO A 30 10.06 17.87 11.11
CA PRO A 30 9.83 18.96 12.05
C PRO A 30 9.80 18.37 13.47
N TYR A 31 10.98 18.10 14.03
CA TYR A 31 11.12 17.55 15.37
C TYR A 31 10.46 18.41 16.45
N PRO A 32 10.55 19.76 16.43
CA PRO A 32 9.95 20.56 17.49
C PRO A 32 8.41 20.40 17.57
N PRO A 33 7.63 20.47 16.48
CA PRO A 33 6.20 20.15 16.52
C PRO A 33 5.88 18.72 17.03
N LEU A 34 6.67 17.72 16.63
CA LEU A 34 6.48 16.34 17.09
C LEU A 34 6.67 16.23 18.61
N ILE A 35 7.77 16.80 19.10
CA ILE A 35 8.14 16.75 20.52
C ILE A 35 7.18 17.60 21.36
N ASN A 36 6.77 18.77 20.88
CA ASN A 36 5.78 19.60 21.58
C ASN A 36 4.42 18.91 21.68
N ARG A 37 4.00 18.17 20.65
CA ARG A 37 2.80 17.32 20.72
C ARG A 37 2.93 16.23 21.77
N PHE A 38 4.08 15.56 21.82
CA PHE A 38 4.34 14.55 22.86
C PHE A 38 4.32 15.17 24.26
N LYS A 39 4.95 16.32 24.46
CA LYS A 39 4.89 17.08 25.72
C LYS A 39 3.47 17.47 26.10
N SER A 40 2.66 17.95 25.15
CA SER A 40 1.26 18.27 25.43
C SER A 40 0.50 17.03 25.90
N TYR A 41 0.77 15.86 25.31
CA TYR A 41 0.13 14.62 25.76
C TYR A 41 0.56 14.23 27.17
N LEU A 42 1.85 14.32 27.49
CA LEU A 42 2.36 14.06 28.83
C LEU A 42 1.73 14.96 29.89
N LEU A 43 1.61 16.26 29.59
CA LEU A 43 1.00 17.24 30.51
C LEU A 43 -0.51 17.02 30.66
N SER A 44 -1.21 16.75 29.57
CA SER A 44 -2.66 16.50 29.59
C SER A 44 -3.04 15.20 30.32
N CYS A 45 -2.14 14.22 30.40
CA CYS A 45 -2.33 12.95 31.12
C CYS A 45 -1.39 12.82 32.33
N TRP A 46 -0.98 13.93 32.97
CA TRP A 46 0.12 13.90 33.94
C TRP A 46 -0.09 12.91 35.10
N TYR A 47 -1.33 12.71 35.57
CA TYR A 47 -1.64 11.75 36.63
C TYR A 47 -1.43 10.31 36.16
N GLN A 48 -1.95 9.95 34.98
CA GLN A 48 -1.77 8.64 34.37
C GLN A 48 -0.31 8.38 33.99
N VAL A 49 0.40 9.40 33.52
CA VAL A 49 1.84 9.31 33.22
C VAL A 49 2.63 9.06 34.51
N LYS A 50 2.35 9.80 35.58
CA LYS A 50 2.98 9.58 36.88
C LYS A 50 2.72 8.15 37.36
N SER A 51 1.46 7.72 37.36
CA SER A 51 1.08 6.34 37.72
C SER A 51 1.80 5.30 36.85
N TYR A 52 1.92 5.52 35.53
CA TYR A 52 2.64 4.64 34.61
C TYR A 52 4.15 4.57 34.87
N LEU A 53 4.75 5.65 35.35
CA LEU A 53 6.19 5.70 35.65
C LEU A 53 6.53 5.17 37.04
N GLU A 54 5.63 5.36 38.02
CA GLU A 54 5.77 4.87 39.40
C GLU A 54 5.32 3.40 39.56
N ASN A 55 4.63 2.83 38.56
CA ASN A 55 4.27 1.43 38.59
C ASN A 55 5.48 0.54 38.29
N ASP A 56 5.87 -0.25 39.29
CA ASP A 56 6.97 -1.23 39.21
C ASP A 56 6.52 -2.57 38.60
N ASP A 57 5.23 -2.78 38.35
CA ASP A 57 4.73 -3.98 37.67
C ASP A 57 5.33 -4.10 36.27
N LYS A 58 5.54 -5.36 35.84
CA LYS A 58 6.01 -5.64 34.49
C LYS A 58 4.99 -5.11 33.47
N LYS A 59 5.45 -4.19 32.62
CA LYS A 59 4.65 -3.62 31.53
C LYS A 59 4.40 -4.64 30.43
N GLU A 60 3.18 -4.63 29.89
CA GLU A 60 2.82 -5.44 28.73
C GLU A 60 3.61 -4.96 27.50
N VAL A 61 4.20 -5.89 26.76
CA VAL A 61 4.93 -5.64 25.53
C VAL A 61 3.95 -5.60 24.37
N ALA A 62 3.75 -4.42 23.78
CA ALA A 62 2.73 -4.20 22.76
C ALA A 62 3.33 -3.73 21.43
N ALA A 63 2.93 -4.36 20.33
CA ALA A 63 3.19 -3.84 18.99
C ALA A 63 2.07 -2.89 18.56
N VAL A 64 2.38 -1.84 17.80
CA VAL A 64 1.39 -0.93 17.21
C VAL A 64 1.25 -1.22 15.72
N TYR A 65 0.01 -1.41 15.25
CA TYR A 65 -0.32 -1.71 13.86
C TYR A 65 -1.43 -0.78 13.35
N GLY A 66 -1.55 -0.59 12.03
CA GLY A 66 -2.67 0.14 11.42
C GLY A 66 -2.73 1.64 11.75
N ILE A 67 -1.57 2.29 11.97
CA ILE A 67 -1.48 3.74 12.26
C ILE A 67 -0.88 4.56 11.12
N ILE A 68 -0.40 3.89 10.06
CA ILE A 68 0.19 4.52 8.87
C ILE A 68 -0.83 4.38 7.75
N ASP A 69 -1.45 5.49 7.37
CA ASP A 69 -2.45 5.52 6.30
C ASP A 69 -1.79 5.55 4.91
N GLN A 70 -1.01 4.52 4.61
CA GLN A 70 -0.28 4.39 3.36
C GLN A 70 -0.02 2.90 3.10
N MET A 71 -0.67 2.36 2.08
CA MET A 71 -0.67 0.93 1.77
C MET A 71 0.73 0.36 1.44
N GLY A 72 1.52 1.10 0.67
CA GLY A 72 2.90 0.74 0.35
C GLY A 72 3.77 0.62 1.59
N HIS A 73 3.62 1.51 2.58
CA HIS A 73 4.32 1.34 3.86
C HIS A 73 3.82 0.12 4.64
N THR A 74 2.52 -0.20 4.57
CA THR A 74 1.99 -1.41 5.21
C THR A 74 2.67 -2.67 4.66
N PHE A 75 2.80 -2.79 3.34
CA PHE A 75 3.38 -3.97 2.69
C PHE A 75 4.92 -3.98 2.60
N LEU A 76 5.58 -2.83 2.49
CA LEU A 76 7.03 -2.76 2.33
C LEU A 76 7.77 -2.61 3.67
N ASN A 77 7.11 -2.05 4.69
CA ASN A 77 7.71 -1.78 6.00
C ASN A 77 7.12 -2.67 7.09
N THR A 78 5.82 -2.57 7.32
CA THR A 78 5.20 -3.11 8.52
C THR A 78 5.07 -4.63 8.46
N ILE A 79 4.33 -5.18 7.49
CA ILE A 79 4.07 -6.62 7.36
C ILE A 79 5.38 -7.44 7.29
N PRO A 80 6.39 -7.04 6.50
CA PRO A 80 7.66 -7.76 6.51
C PRO A 80 8.42 -7.68 7.84
N GLY A 81 8.28 -6.58 8.59
CA GLY A 81 8.80 -6.51 9.95
C GLY A 81 8.18 -7.57 10.87
N TYR A 82 6.88 -7.85 10.69
CA TYR A 82 6.19 -8.93 11.39
C TYR A 82 6.68 -10.31 10.93
N GLU A 83 6.94 -10.52 9.63
CA GLU A 83 7.52 -11.78 9.15
C GLU A 83 8.89 -12.03 9.79
N ASN A 84 9.78 -11.03 9.84
CA ASN A 84 11.08 -11.18 10.49
C ASN A 84 10.94 -11.56 11.97
N PHE A 85 9.97 -10.97 12.67
CA PHE A 85 9.67 -11.36 14.05
C PHE A 85 9.09 -12.78 14.14
N ALA A 86 8.28 -13.21 13.18
CA ALA A 86 7.71 -14.55 13.14
C ALA A 86 8.79 -15.61 12.91
N GLU A 87 9.72 -15.35 11.98
CA GLU A 87 10.85 -16.23 11.67
C GLU A 87 11.78 -16.44 12.87
N GLU A 88 11.88 -15.44 13.75
CA GLU A 88 12.65 -15.51 14.98
C GLU A 88 11.81 -15.96 16.19
N SER A 89 10.55 -16.38 15.98
CA SER A 89 9.59 -16.77 17.03
C SER A 89 9.41 -15.69 18.11
N LYS A 90 9.51 -14.42 17.71
CA LYS A 90 9.38 -13.24 18.58
C LYS A 90 7.96 -12.68 18.66
N LEU A 91 7.07 -12.98 17.71
CA LEU A 91 5.68 -12.51 17.79
C LEU A 91 4.94 -13.09 19.00
N GLN A 92 5.30 -14.30 19.42
CA GLN A 92 4.72 -14.93 20.62
C GLN A 92 5.04 -14.15 21.90
N GLN A 93 6.15 -13.40 21.92
CA GLN A 93 6.57 -12.56 23.05
C GLN A 93 5.78 -11.26 23.16
N LEU A 94 4.97 -10.93 22.15
CA LEU A 94 4.02 -9.82 22.25
C LEU A 94 2.86 -10.23 23.14
N ASP A 95 2.61 -9.43 24.17
CA ASP A 95 1.41 -9.55 25.00
C ASP A 95 0.19 -9.05 24.21
N ARG A 96 0.36 -7.98 23.40
CA ARG A 96 -0.71 -7.38 22.60
C ARG A 96 -0.25 -6.79 21.27
N VAL A 97 -1.22 -6.60 20.37
CA VAL A 97 -1.12 -5.73 19.20
C VAL A 97 -2.21 -4.67 19.29
N LEU A 98 -1.80 -3.41 19.42
CA LEU A 98 -2.67 -2.23 19.43
C LEU A 98 -2.95 -1.82 17.99
N VAL A 99 -4.19 -2.02 17.53
CA VAL A 99 -4.59 -1.84 16.13
C VAL A 99 -5.33 -0.52 15.96
N GLY A 100 -4.74 0.38 15.16
CA GLY A 100 -5.32 1.66 14.77
C GLY A 100 -6.41 1.54 13.70
N ASN A 101 -6.75 2.69 13.11
CA ASN A 101 -7.86 2.84 12.17
C ASN A 101 -7.42 2.86 10.69
N SER A 102 -6.20 2.46 10.36
CA SER A 102 -5.72 2.43 8.96
C SER A 102 -5.25 1.02 8.62
N VAL A 103 -6.18 0.05 8.72
CA VAL A 103 -5.87 -1.37 8.51
C VAL A 103 -6.23 -1.76 7.08
N PHE A 104 -5.20 -2.02 6.29
CA PHE A 104 -5.32 -2.50 4.91
C PHE A 104 -5.58 -4.02 4.84
N MET A 105 -4.89 -4.78 5.70
CA MET A 105 -5.14 -6.20 5.97
C MET A 105 -4.89 -6.44 7.46
N ASP A 106 -5.76 -7.16 8.15
CA ASP A 106 -5.56 -7.56 9.54
C ASP A 106 -4.31 -8.43 9.70
N ILE A 107 -3.44 -8.03 10.64
CA ILE A 107 -2.18 -8.73 10.89
C ILE A 107 -2.40 -10.12 11.51
N GLY A 108 -3.45 -10.31 12.31
CA GLY A 108 -3.83 -11.62 12.86
C GLY A 108 -4.37 -12.57 11.79
N LYS A 109 -4.85 -12.06 10.66
CA LYS A 109 -5.22 -12.90 9.51
C LYS A 109 -4.01 -13.33 8.67
N ILE A 110 -2.91 -12.58 8.72
CA ILE A 110 -1.65 -12.90 8.03
C ILE A 110 -0.76 -13.83 8.87
N PHE A 111 -0.74 -13.63 10.19
CA PHE A 111 0.02 -14.42 11.16
C PHE A 111 -0.88 -15.11 12.20
N PRO A 112 -1.89 -15.91 11.77
CA PRO A 112 -2.88 -16.49 12.68
C PRO A 112 -2.28 -17.51 13.67
N GLU A 113 -1.10 -18.03 13.39
CA GLU A 113 -0.42 -19.01 14.23
C GLU A 113 0.28 -18.40 15.47
N GLU A 114 0.55 -17.08 15.47
CA GLU A 114 1.22 -16.40 16.60
C GLU A 114 0.46 -15.17 17.13
N ILE A 115 -0.39 -14.56 16.29
CA ILE A 115 -1.22 -13.41 16.63
C ILE A 115 -2.68 -13.85 16.63
N THR A 116 -3.13 -14.31 17.79
CA THR A 116 -4.52 -14.72 18.00
C THR A 116 -5.42 -13.51 18.28
N THR A 117 -6.73 -13.69 18.14
CA THR A 117 -7.74 -12.62 18.32
C THR A 117 -7.64 -11.95 19.69
N GLU A 118 -7.24 -12.68 20.73
CA GLU A 118 -7.15 -12.19 22.10
C GLU A 118 -5.97 -11.22 22.30
N LYS A 119 -4.94 -11.31 21.44
CA LYS A 119 -3.83 -10.37 21.42
C LYS A 119 -4.19 -9.06 20.71
N LEU A 120 -5.22 -9.05 19.87
CA LEU A 120 -5.62 -7.87 19.09
C LEU A 120 -6.48 -6.93 19.92
N THR A 121 -6.12 -5.66 19.93
CA THR A 121 -6.90 -4.59 20.58
C THR A 121 -7.21 -3.53 19.54
N HIS A 122 -8.42 -3.60 18.95
CA HIS A 122 -8.85 -2.77 17.83
C HIS A 122 -9.37 -1.38 18.24
N ASN A 123 -9.50 -0.51 17.25
CA ASN A 123 -10.10 0.81 17.36
C ASN A 123 -9.34 1.73 18.34
N MET A 124 -8.01 1.71 18.26
CA MET A 124 -7.16 2.60 19.07
C MET A 124 -7.29 4.08 18.72
N GLY A 125 -8.13 4.43 17.75
CA GLY A 125 -8.47 5.82 17.43
C GLY A 125 -7.30 6.55 16.81
N ASP A 126 -7.23 7.86 17.10
CA ASP A 126 -6.12 8.70 16.66
C ASP A 126 -4.87 8.52 17.57
N LYS A 127 -3.82 9.29 17.28
CA LYS A 127 -2.57 9.25 18.04
C LYS A 127 -2.75 9.61 19.53
N TRP A 128 -3.77 10.39 19.87
CA TRP A 128 -4.06 10.77 21.25
C TRP A 128 -4.75 9.63 22.01
N GLN A 129 -5.74 8.99 21.38
CA GLN A 129 -6.39 7.82 21.95
C GLN A 129 -5.42 6.65 22.12
N LEU A 130 -4.53 6.43 21.15
CA LEU A 130 -3.45 5.45 21.29
C LEU A 130 -2.56 5.74 22.51
N PHE A 131 -2.15 7.00 22.69
CA PHE A 131 -1.32 7.41 23.83
C PHE A 131 -2.02 7.12 25.17
N LYS A 132 -3.30 7.46 25.30
CA LYS A 132 -4.08 7.15 26.52
C LYS A 132 -4.21 5.65 26.77
N ASN A 133 -4.49 4.87 25.72
CA ASN A 133 -4.60 3.41 25.83
C ASN A 133 -3.29 2.77 26.33
N ILE A 134 -2.13 3.28 25.86
CA ILE A 134 -0.82 2.81 26.33
C ILE A 134 -0.66 3.04 27.84
N LEU A 135 -1.06 4.21 28.35
CA LEU A 135 -0.98 4.53 29.77
C LEU A 135 -1.97 3.70 30.60
N GLU A 136 -3.23 3.63 30.17
CA GLU A 136 -4.30 2.92 30.88
C GLU A 136 -4.02 1.41 31.00
N ARG A 137 -3.39 0.83 29.97
CA ARG A 137 -3.05 -0.60 29.92
C ARG A 137 -1.65 -0.93 30.41
N GLN A 138 -0.89 0.07 30.87
CA GLN A 138 0.49 -0.11 31.33
C GLN A 138 1.38 -0.81 30.29
N CYS A 139 1.24 -0.47 29.01
CA CYS A 139 2.00 -1.09 27.94
C CYS A 139 3.34 -0.39 27.69
N MET A 140 4.37 -1.14 27.36
CA MET A 140 5.53 -0.67 26.61
C MET A 140 5.28 -0.93 25.12
N SER A 141 4.95 0.11 24.36
CA SER A 141 4.57 -0.02 22.95
C SER A 141 5.68 0.33 21.98
N PHE A 142 5.77 -0.39 20.86
CA PHE A 142 6.67 -0.05 19.73
C PHE A 142 6.02 -0.37 18.38
N LEU A 143 6.54 0.25 17.32
CA LEU A 143 6.16 -0.05 15.94
C LEU A 143 7.09 -1.14 15.42
N ILE A 144 6.52 -2.25 14.94
CA ILE A 144 7.27 -3.27 14.19
C ILE A 144 7.36 -2.81 12.74
N SER A 145 8.57 -2.76 12.21
CA SER A 145 8.87 -2.37 10.83
C SER A 145 10.24 -2.89 10.44
N GLN A 146 10.52 -2.97 9.14
CA GLN A 146 11.83 -3.36 8.61
C GLN A 146 12.55 -2.26 7.83
N ASN A 147 13.86 -2.44 7.73
CA ASN A 147 14.77 -1.77 6.81
C ASN A 147 16.03 -2.64 6.62
N PRO A 148 16.47 -2.98 5.39
CA PRO A 148 15.92 -2.57 4.09
C PRO A 148 14.50 -3.05 3.83
N LEU A 149 13.81 -2.38 2.89
CA LEU A 149 12.52 -2.86 2.38
C LEU A 149 12.79 -4.12 1.55
N TYR A 150 12.23 -5.25 1.95
CA TYR A 150 12.36 -6.52 1.25
C TYR A 150 11.16 -7.43 1.51
N ILE A 151 10.62 -8.05 0.47
CA ILE A 151 9.57 -9.05 0.55
C ILE A 151 10.14 -10.37 0.00
N THR A 152 10.04 -11.44 0.78
CA THR A 152 10.44 -12.79 0.35
C THR A 152 9.30 -13.48 -0.40
N GLU A 153 9.62 -14.54 -1.16
CA GLU A 153 8.59 -15.40 -1.76
C GLU A 153 7.65 -15.98 -0.69
N LYS A 154 8.23 -16.41 0.44
CA LYS A 154 7.49 -16.96 1.58
C LYS A 154 6.47 -15.97 2.15
N LEU A 155 6.87 -14.70 2.33
CA LEU A 155 5.95 -13.67 2.80
C LEU A 155 4.86 -13.34 1.77
N ALA A 156 5.23 -13.25 0.49
CA ALA A 156 4.26 -13.03 -0.57
C ALA A 156 3.21 -14.15 -0.62
N GLU A 157 3.63 -15.41 -0.48
CA GLU A 157 2.75 -16.57 -0.41
C GLU A 157 1.86 -16.54 0.83
N ARG A 158 2.42 -16.19 2.00
CA ARG A 158 1.63 -15.99 3.24
C ARG A 158 0.51 -14.97 3.05
N ILE A 159 0.81 -13.83 2.42
CA ILE A 159 -0.18 -12.79 2.10
C ILE A 159 -1.25 -13.34 1.14
N TYR A 160 -0.85 -14.11 0.13
CA TYR A 160 -1.77 -14.75 -0.80
C TYR A 160 -2.69 -15.78 -0.13
N VAL A 161 -2.16 -16.61 0.77
CA VAL A 161 -2.93 -17.58 1.55
C VAL A 161 -3.94 -16.85 2.45
N ALA A 162 -3.52 -15.77 3.11
CA ALA A 162 -4.40 -14.93 3.90
C ALA A 162 -5.50 -14.30 3.03
N ALA A 163 -5.17 -13.77 1.85
CA ALA A 163 -6.13 -13.30 0.85
C ALA A 163 -7.16 -14.36 0.47
N SER A 164 -6.68 -15.52 0.04
CA SER A 164 -7.53 -16.64 -0.37
C SER A 164 -8.49 -17.07 0.74
N LYS A 165 -7.99 -17.22 1.98
CA LYS A 165 -8.82 -17.64 3.12
C LYS A 165 -9.91 -16.63 3.46
N ASN A 166 -9.60 -15.34 3.38
CA ASN A 166 -10.55 -14.29 3.73
C ASN A 166 -11.55 -13.95 2.61
N CYS A 167 -11.23 -14.30 1.35
CA CYS A 167 -12.16 -14.21 0.24
C CYS A 167 -13.01 -15.47 0.04
N LYS A 168 -12.67 -16.63 0.62
CA LYS A 168 -13.50 -17.85 0.51
C LYS A 168 -14.93 -17.69 1.03
N ASN A 169 -15.15 -16.74 1.94
CA ASN A 169 -16.47 -16.39 2.47
C ASN A 169 -17.03 -15.09 1.86
N SER A 170 -16.39 -14.55 0.81
CA SER A 170 -16.93 -13.42 0.06
C SER A 170 -18.19 -13.83 -0.71
N ALA A 171 -18.90 -12.85 -1.28
CA ALA A 171 -20.10 -13.13 -2.06
C ALA A 171 -19.80 -14.17 -3.17
N PRO A 172 -20.67 -15.18 -3.40
CA PRO A 172 -20.47 -16.18 -4.46
C PRO A 172 -20.17 -15.59 -5.84
N SER A 173 -20.62 -14.36 -6.10
CA SER A 173 -20.33 -13.59 -7.32
C SER A 173 -18.84 -13.30 -7.52
N PHE A 174 -18.07 -13.04 -6.46
CA PHE A 174 -16.64 -12.71 -6.57
C PHE A 174 -15.84 -13.86 -7.19
N GLN A 175 -16.02 -15.08 -6.67
CA GLN A 175 -15.29 -16.25 -7.16
C GLN A 175 -15.64 -16.55 -8.61
N GLN A 176 -16.93 -16.44 -8.97
CA GLN A 176 -17.39 -16.64 -10.33
C GLN A 176 -16.81 -15.59 -11.28
N GLU A 177 -16.81 -14.31 -10.91
CA GLU A 177 -16.22 -13.24 -11.72
C GLU A 177 -14.72 -13.45 -11.95
N LEU A 178 -13.98 -13.86 -10.92
CA LEU A 178 -12.56 -14.16 -11.02
C LEU A 178 -12.29 -15.34 -11.96
N GLU A 179 -13.07 -16.42 -11.84
CA GLU A 179 -12.98 -17.59 -12.73
C GLU A 179 -13.32 -17.25 -14.19
N GLU A 180 -14.33 -16.40 -14.41
CA GLU A 180 -14.65 -15.93 -15.77
C GLU A 180 -13.55 -15.04 -16.34
N ALA A 181 -12.94 -14.18 -15.52
CA ALA A 181 -11.86 -13.31 -15.96
C ALA A 181 -10.63 -14.10 -16.40
N GLN A 182 -10.30 -15.19 -15.69
CA GLN A 182 -9.18 -16.07 -16.02
C GLN A 182 -9.34 -16.80 -17.36
N LYS A 183 -10.54 -16.81 -17.96
CA LYS A 183 -10.76 -17.33 -19.32
C LYS A 183 -10.34 -16.35 -20.42
N CYS A 184 -10.08 -15.09 -20.06
CA CYS A 184 -9.59 -14.08 -20.98
C CYS A 184 -8.10 -14.26 -21.23
N SER A 185 -7.63 -13.91 -22.43
CA SER A 185 -6.21 -13.92 -22.75
C SER A 185 -5.91 -12.88 -23.84
N PRO A 186 -5.12 -11.84 -23.55
CA PRO A 186 -4.55 -11.52 -22.24
C PRO A 186 -5.60 -10.94 -21.27
N LEU A 187 -5.42 -11.13 -19.97
CA LEU A 187 -6.11 -10.42 -18.88
C LEU A 187 -5.20 -9.33 -18.33
N ILE A 188 -5.56 -8.06 -18.59
CA ILE A 188 -4.72 -6.91 -18.28
C ILE A 188 -5.38 -6.02 -17.23
N LEU A 189 -4.63 -5.65 -16.20
CA LEU A 189 -5.08 -4.67 -15.21
C LEU A 189 -4.59 -3.27 -15.55
N PHE A 190 -5.51 -2.31 -15.57
CA PHE A 190 -5.23 -0.88 -15.67
C PHE A 190 -5.58 -0.20 -14.36
N GLN A 191 -4.58 0.37 -13.70
CA GLN A 191 -4.81 1.16 -12.51
C GLN A 191 -5.13 2.60 -12.86
N LEU A 192 -6.28 3.06 -12.37
CA LEU A 192 -6.73 4.43 -12.47
C LEU A 192 -6.26 5.26 -11.27
N ARG A 193 -6.15 6.56 -11.49
CA ARG A 193 -5.94 7.55 -10.43
C ARG A 193 -6.72 8.82 -10.78
N VAL A 194 -7.27 9.51 -9.78
CA VAL A 194 -8.09 10.74 -9.97
C VAL A 194 -7.63 11.92 -9.11
N ASP A 195 -6.56 11.77 -8.33
CA ASP A 195 -6.10 12.76 -7.36
C ASP A 195 -4.75 13.41 -7.76
N LYS A 196 -3.67 13.12 -7.04
CA LYS A 196 -2.32 13.67 -7.24
C LYS A 196 -1.60 12.82 -8.27
N ARG A 197 -0.67 13.40 -9.05
CA ARG A 197 0.06 12.65 -10.09
C ARG A 197 -0.89 12.01 -11.11
N LEU A 198 -1.95 12.72 -11.46
CA LEU A 198 -2.96 12.30 -12.43
C LEU A 198 -2.39 12.32 -13.85
N TRP A 199 -2.60 11.23 -14.60
CA TRP A 199 -2.51 11.25 -16.05
C TRP A 199 -3.75 11.95 -16.61
N SER A 200 -3.61 13.19 -17.09
CA SER A 200 -4.77 14.04 -17.38
C SER A 200 -5.61 13.61 -18.58
N ASN A 201 -5.02 12.91 -19.54
CA ASN A 201 -5.71 12.27 -20.67
C ASN A 201 -5.82 10.74 -20.48
N GLN A 202 -6.01 10.31 -19.23
CA GLN A 202 -6.15 8.91 -18.82
C GLN A 202 -7.33 8.20 -19.49
N ILE A 203 -8.47 8.88 -19.62
CA ILE A 203 -9.69 8.26 -20.15
C ILE A 203 -9.47 7.89 -21.62
N GLU A 204 -9.11 8.88 -22.44
CA GLU A 204 -8.89 8.71 -23.87
C GLU A 204 -7.68 7.80 -24.13
N GLY A 205 -6.62 7.96 -23.34
CA GLY A 205 -5.41 7.16 -23.46
C GLY A 205 -5.65 5.68 -23.15
N THR A 206 -6.33 5.38 -22.05
CA THR A 206 -6.66 4.00 -21.65
C THR A 206 -7.62 3.36 -22.65
N ALA A 207 -8.67 4.07 -23.05
CA ALA A 207 -9.63 3.57 -24.04
C ALA A 207 -8.95 3.28 -25.40
N SER A 208 -8.01 4.13 -25.82
CA SER A 208 -7.24 3.93 -27.05
C SER A 208 -6.37 2.68 -26.97
N ILE A 209 -5.66 2.47 -25.85
CA ILE A 209 -4.85 1.27 -25.63
C ILE A 209 -5.72 0.01 -25.71
N ILE A 210 -6.86 -0.02 -24.98
CA ILE A 210 -7.75 -1.18 -24.95
C ILE A 210 -8.30 -1.48 -26.34
N SER A 211 -8.78 -0.45 -27.06
CA SER A 211 -9.33 -0.60 -28.41
C SER A 211 -8.30 -1.14 -29.39
N SER A 212 -7.05 -0.64 -29.32
CA SER A 212 -5.95 -1.12 -30.16
C SER A 212 -5.45 -2.51 -29.78
N LEU A 213 -5.57 -2.94 -28.52
CA LEU A 213 -5.25 -4.30 -28.13
C LEU A 213 -6.34 -5.28 -28.55
N TYR A 214 -7.61 -4.88 -28.46
CA TYR A 214 -8.73 -5.76 -28.80
C TYR A 214 -8.73 -6.18 -30.27
N SER A 215 -8.27 -5.32 -31.19
CA SER A 215 -8.15 -5.69 -32.61
C SER A 215 -7.20 -6.87 -32.84
N ASP A 216 -6.16 -6.98 -32.01
CA ASP A 216 -5.13 -8.01 -32.13
C ASP A 216 -5.43 -9.22 -31.23
N PHE A 217 -6.18 -9.01 -30.13
CA PHE A 217 -6.53 -10.01 -29.14
C PHE A 217 -8.05 -10.02 -28.83
N PRO A 218 -8.88 -10.70 -29.64
CA PRO A 218 -10.33 -10.71 -29.46
C PRO A 218 -10.85 -11.34 -28.16
N ASN A 219 -10.02 -12.10 -27.43
CA ASN A 219 -10.36 -12.64 -26.10
C ASN A 219 -9.74 -11.81 -24.95
N LEU A 220 -9.42 -10.53 -25.21
CA LEU A 220 -8.91 -9.59 -24.23
C LEU A 220 -9.88 -9.42 -23.06
N GLY A 221 -9.35 -9.53 -21.84
CA GLY A 221 -10.02 -9.16 -20.60
C GLY A 221 -9.34 -7.96 -19.96
N ILE A 222 -10.11 -7.03 -19.44
CA ILE A 222 -9.60 -5.82 -18.77
C ILE A 222 -10.12 -5.73 -17.34
N ILE A 223 -9.22 -5.46 -16.40
CA ILE A 223 -9.56 -5.08 -15.03
C ILE A 223 -9.24 -3.60 -14.84
N LEU A 224 -10.24 -2.80 -14.48
CA LEU A 224 -10.07 -1.42 -14.05
C LEU A 224 -9.94 -1.39 -12.53
N ASP A 225 -8.75 -1.07 -12.04
CA ASP A 225 -8.39 -0.98 -10.63
C ASP A 225 -8.20 0.49 -10.20
N GLY A 226 -8.22 0.75 -8.89
CA GLY A 226 -7.99 2.06 -8.32
C GLY A 226 -7.69 2.01 -6.83
N TRP A 227 -8.29 2.92 -6.07
CA TRP A 227 -8.27 2.96 -4.62
C TRP A 227 -8.87 1.69 -4.02
N SER A 228 -8.34 1.28 -2.87
CA SER A 228 -8.78 0.08 -2.15
C SER A 228 -9.52 0.51 -0.89
N CYS A 229 -10.59 -0.20 -0.54
CA CYS A 229 -11.15 -0.07 0.80
C CYS A 229 -10.18 -0.69 1.81
N LYS A 230 -10.04 0.00 2.95
CA LYS A 230 -9.41 -0.54 4.15
C LYS A 230 -10.38 -1.48 4.84
N GLU A 231 -9.85 -2.44 5.58
CA GLU A 231 -10.63 -3.29 6.47
C GLU A 231 -11.21 -2.47 7.64
N THR A 232 -10.46 -1.50 8.14
CA THR A 232 -10.95 -0.52 9.11
C THR A 232 -10.47 0.90 8.82
N GLY A 233 -11.32 1.86 9.20
CA GLY A 233 -11.12 3.32 9.12
C GLY A 233 -10.88 3.86 7.71
N ASN A 234 -11.77 3.49 6.79
CA ASN A 234 -12.03 4.28 5.60
C ASN A 234 -12.46 5.69 6.01
N HIS A 235 -11.86 6.69 5.36
CA HIS A 235 -12.23 8.08 5.51
C HIS A 235 -13.21 8.50 4.40
N PRO A 236 -14.05 9.53 4.60
CA PRO A 236 -14.92 10.04 3.54
C PRO A 236 -14.17 10.42 2.26
N GLN A 237 -12.90 10.83 2.38
CA GLN A 237 -12.05 11.11 1.23
C GLN A 237 -11.70 9.85 0.42
N ASP A 238 -11.60 8.68 1.08
CA ASP A 238 -11.37 7.40 0.41
C ASP A 238 -12.60 7.02 -0.42
N GLU A 239 -13.80 7.18 0.14
CA GLU A 239 -15.06 6.93 -0.56
C GLU A 239 -15.24 7.86 -1.77
N LEU A 240 -14.95 9.16 -1.60
CA LEU A 240 -14.98 10.13 -2.70
C LEU A 240 -13.96 9.81 -3.80
N ALA A 241 -12.79 9.27 -3.46
CA ALA A 241 -11.81 8.83 -4.44
C ALA A 241 -12.31 7.60 -5.21
N ILE A 242 -12.85 6.60 -4.51
CA ILE A 242 -13.47 5.39 -5.08
C ILE A 242 -14.59 5.76 -6.06
N GLU A 243 -15.49 6.67 -5.69
CA GLU A 243 -16.59 7.09 -6.57
C GLU A 243 -16.08 7.76 -7.85
N LYS A 244 -15.12 8.68 -7.74
CA LYS A 244 -14.53 9.37 -8.89
C LYS A 244 -13.80 8.41 -9.83
N GLU A 245 -13.11 7.42 -9.29
CA GLU A 245 -12.45 6.38 -10.09
C GLU A 245 -13.47 5.47 -10.77
N LYS A 246 -14.56 5.10 -10.10
CA LYS A 246 -15.67 4.35 -10.73
C LYS A 246 -16.31 5.14 -11.88
N ILE A 247 -16.51 6.45 -11.72
CA ILE A 247 -16.99 7.32 -12.81
C ILE A 247 -15.99 7.29 -13.98
N THR A 248 -14.70 7.44 -13.69
CA THR A 248 -13.64 7.38 -14.70
C THR A 248 -13.62 6.04 -15.43
N ALA A 249 -13.76 4.93 -14.70
CA ALA A 249 -13.83 3.58 -15.26
C ALA A 249 -15.01 3.43 -16.23
N ASN A 250 -16.20 3.92 -15.83
CA ASN A 250 -17.38 3.89 -16.70
C ASN A 250 -17.22 4.74 -17.96
N GLN A 251 -16.54 5.89 -17.86
CA GLN A 251 -16.19 6.70 -19.04
C GLN A 251 -15.27 5.93 -19.99
N ILE A 252 -14.26 5.23 -19.48
CA ILE A 252 -13.39 4.38 -20.30
C ILE A 252 -14.20 3.25 -20.96
N ILE A 253 -15.03 2.54 -20.20
CA ILE A 253 -15.88 1.44 -20.71
C ILE A 253 -16.80 1.93 -21.84
N SER A 254 -17.34 3.15 -21.72
CA SER A 254 -18.20 3.73 -22.76
C SER A 254 -17.49 4.03 -24.09
N MET A 255 -16.16 4.04 -24.12
CA MET A 255 -15.33 4.39 -25.27
C MET A 255 -14.65 3.20 -25.94
N ILE A 256 -14.76 1.99 -25.37
CA ILE A 256 -14.13 0.77 -25.90
C ILE A 256 -15.17 -0.14 -26.58
N PRO A 257 -14.74 -1.11 -27.40
CA PRO A 257 -15.66 -2.09 -27.99
C PRO A 257 -16.45 -2.85 -26.92
N GLY A 258 -17.76 -2.96 -27.09
CA GLY A 258 -18.68 -3.55 -26.09
C GLY A 258 -18.45 -5.04 -25.81
N ASP A 259 -17.74 -5.73 -26.70
CA ASP A 259 -17.41 -7.15 -26.56
C ASP A 259 -16.18 -7.40 -25.67
N VAL A 260 -15.42 -6.34 -25.30
CA VAL A 260 -14.30 -6.46 -24.36
C VAL A 260 -14.85 -6.80 -22.97
N LYS A 261 -14.42 -7.94 -22.42
CA LYS A 261 -14.78 -8.32 -21.05
C LYS A 261 -14.12 -7.37 -20.07
N THR A 262 -14.92 -6.69 -19.24
CA THR A 262 -14.45 -5.70 -18.29
C THR A 262 -14.86 -6.03 -16.87
N TYR A 263 -13.93 -5.83 -15.94
CA TYR A 263 -14.11 -6.05 -14.50
C TYR A 263 -13.67 -4.79 -13.76
N ILE A 264 -14.37 -4.42 -12.68
CA ILE A 264 -14.04 -3.24 -11.88
C ILE A 264 -13.68 -3.71 -10.47
N THR A 265 -12.47 -3.40 -10.03
CA THR A 265 -11.97 -3.75 -8.68
C THR A 265 -11.77 -2.51 -7.78
N ILE A 266 -12.22 -1.35 -8.25
CA ILE A 266 -12.16 -0.08 -7.52
C ILE A 266 -13.04 -0.16 -6.26
N GLY A 267 -12.44 0.11 -5.10
CA GLY A 267 -13.09 -0.02 -3.81
C GLY A 267 -13.16 -1.46 -3.27
N HIS A 268 -12.59 -2.45 -3.95
CA HIS A 268 -12.40 -3.77 -3.33
C HIS A 268 -11.38 -3.68 -2.19
N ASN A 269 -11.51 -4.60 -1.23
CA ASN A 269 -10.52 -4.71 -0.16
C ASN A 269 -9.23 -5.36 -0.69
N LEU A 270 -8.16 -5.33 0.09
CA LEU A 270 -6.87 -5.84 -0.39
C LEU A 270 -6.76 -7.36 -0.48
N TYR A 271 -7.57 -8.11 0.26
CA TYR A 271 -7.63 -9.56 0.08
C TYR A 271 -8.12 -9.87 -1.35
N GLU A 272 -9.22 -9.26 -1.76
CA GLU A 272 -9.79 -9.42 -3.11
C GLU A 272 -8.82 -8.95 -4.19
N LYS A 273 -8.17 -7.79 -3.99
CA LYS A 273 -7.21 -7.25 -4.97
C LYS A 273 -5.98 -8.10 -5.13
N VAL A 274 -5.47 -8.74 -4.08
CA VAL A 274 -4.34 -9.68 -4.20
C VAL A 274 -4.74 -10.87 -5.09
N LEU A 275 -5.97 -11.37 -4.97
CA LEU A 275 -6.46 -12.46 -5.82
C LEU A 275 -6.66 -12.04 -7.27
N TRP A 276 -7.29 -10.88 -7.51
CA TRP A 276 -7.40 -10.29 -8.84
C TRP A 276 -6.02 -10.08 -9.47
N ALA A 277 -5.08 -9.48 -8.73
CA ALA A 277 -3.71 -9.26 -9.17
C ALA A 277 -2.96 -10.55 -9.49
N LYS A 278 -3.23 -11.66 -8.77
CA LYS A 278 -2.61 -12.95 -9.06
C LYS A 278 -3.12 -13.54 -10.38
N ALA A 279 -4.37 -13.26 -10.75
CA ALA A 279 -5.01 -13.80 -11.94
C ALA A 279 -4.57 -13.13 -13.26
N ILE A 280 -4.06 -11.89 -13.22
CA ILE A 280 -3.70 -11.14 -14.44
C ILE A 280 -2.46 -11.70 -15.13
N ASP A 281 -2.33 -11.43 -16.43
CA ASP A 281 -1.09 -11.69 -17.18
C ASP A 281 -0.08 -10.56 -16.99
N LEU A 282 -0.56 -9.31 -17.04
CA LEU A 282 0.26 -8.13 -16.83
C LEU A 282 -0.54 -6.95 -16.28
N PHE A 283 0.15 -5.96 -15.73
CA PHE A 283 -0.46 -4.71 -15.27
C PHE A 283 0.05 -3.48 -16.02
N VAL A 284 -0.74 -2.41 -15.99
CA VAL A 284 -0.40 -1.05 -16.40
C VAL A 284 -0.77 -0.14 -15.22
N ALA A 285 0.22 0.42 -14.55
CA ALA A 285 -0.02 1.16 -13.32
C ALA A 285 0.86 2.40 -13.15
N SER A 286 0.27 3.44 -12.56
CA SER A 286 1.02 4.63 -12.17
C SER A 286 1.98 4.32 -11.02
N TRP A 287 3.12 5.02 -10.97
CA TRP A 287 4.02 4.93 -9.83
C TRP A 287 3.33 5.42 -8.56
N GLY A 288 3.43 4.63 -7.51
CA GLY A 288 2.89 4.93 -6.19
C GLY A 288 2.60 3.65 -5.40
N SER A 289 1.96 3.83 -4.24
CA SER A 289 1.71 2.75 -3.28
C SER A 289 0.96 1.57 -3.86
N ASN A 290 0.02 1.81 -4.77
CA ASN A 290 -0.79 0.74 -5.34
C ASN A 290 -0.02 -0.19 -6.29
N LEU A 291 1.11 0.26 -6.84
CA LEU A 291 2.02 -0.59 -7.60
C LEU A 291 2.56 -1.76 -6.75
N THR A 292 2.67 -1.57 -5.42
CA THR A 292 3.23 -2.57 -4.49
C THR A 292 2.51 -3.91 -4.58
N VAL A 293 1.18 -3.92 -4.73
CA VAL A 293 0.41 -5.18 -4.84
C VAL A 293 0.84 -5.94 -6.08
N PHE A 294 0.92 -5.27 -7.23
CA PHE A 294 1.19 -5.91 -8.51
C PHE A 294 2.65 -6.30 -8.68
N SER A 295 3.58 -5.41 -8.34
CA SER A 295 4.99 -5.66 -8.58
C SER A 295 5.67 -6.38 -7.42
N HIS A 296 5.33 -6.09 -6.16
CA HIS A 296 6.07 -6.64 -5.02
C HIS A 296 5.36 -7.83 -4.36
N ILE A 297 4.03 -7.83 -4.29
CA ILE A 297 3.29 -8.95 -3.69
C ILE A 297 3.12 -10.08 -4.71
N VAL A 298 2.40 -9.85 -5.81
CA VAL A 298 2.13 -10.92 -6.80
C VAL A 298 3.22 -11.06 -7.86
N ASN A 299 4.16 -10.12 -7.94
CA ASN A 299 5.34 -10.14 -8.81
C ASN A 299 5.01 -10.38 -10.29
N LYS A 300 3.99 -9.68 -10.81
CA LYS A 300 3.57 -9.79 -12.22
C LYS A 300 4.41 -8.87 -13.13
N PRO A 301 4.62 -9.24 -14.41
CA PRO A 301 5.18 -8.30 -15.37
C PRO A 301 4.21 -7.13 -15.60
N GLY A 302 4.74 -5.98 -16.01
CA GLY A 302 3.86 -4.84 -16.28
C GLY A 302 4.60 -3.60 -16.73
N VAL A 303 3.79 -2.55 -16.93
CA VAL A 303 4.22 -1.22 -17.33
C VAL A 303 3.98 -0.26 -16.18
N ALA A 304 5.03 0.45 -15.77
CA ALA A 304 4.92 1.51 -14.78
C ALA A 304 5.13 2.89 -15.43
N TYR A 305 4.24 3.83 -15.12
CA TYR A 305 4.29 5.19 -15.67
C TYR A 305 4.14 6.25 -14.56
N GLY A 306 4.49 7.49 -14.83
CA GLY A 306 4.44 8.57 -13.84
C GLY A 306 4.82 9.91 -14.44
N ASN A 307 4.86 10.96 -13.61
CA ASN A 307 5.46 12.22 -14.01
C ASN A 307 6.98 12.07 -14.22
N SER A 308 7.60 13.02 -14.92
CA SER A 308 9.02 12.92 -15.29
C SER A 308 9.91 12.85 -14.05
N TYR A 309 9.57 13.60 -12.99
CA TYR A 309 10.27 13.54 -11.70
C TYR A 309 10.42 12.10 -11.21
N TRP A 310 9.31 11.38 -11.07
CA TRP A 310 9.35 10.01 -10.58
C TRP A 310 10.06 9.09 -11.57
N LEU A 311 9.78 9.17 -12.87
CA LEU A 311 10.41 8.30 -13.87
C LEU A 311 11.94 8.43 -13.89
N GLU A 312 12.49 9.60 -13.61
CA GLU A 312 13.94 9.81 -13.46
C GLU A 312 14.46 9.24 -12.15
N HIS A 313 13.86 9.61 -11.01
CA HIS A 313 14.35 9.21 -9.69
C HIS A 313 14.24 7.69 -9.48
N ILE A 314 13.16 7.05 -9.96
CA ILE A 314 12.94 5.62 -9.79
C ILE A 314 14.00 4.80 -10.51
N ARG A 315 14.56 5.27 -11.63
CA ARG A 315 15.62 4.52 -12.34
C ARG A 315 16.82 4.29 -11.43
N GLU A 316 17.05 5.19 -10.48
CA GLU A 316 18.15 5.17 -9.51
C GLU A 316 17.74 4.58 -8.15
N LEU A 317 16.45 4.45 -7.86
CA LEU A 317 15.97 3.93 -6.57
C LEU A 317 16.22 2.43 -6.43
N LYS A 318 16.77 2.04 -5.27
CA LYS A 318 16.82 0.65 -4.78
C LYS A 318 15.44 0.04 -4.51
N ALA A 319 14.34 0.78 -4.71
CA ALA A 319 12.98 0.26 -4.55
C ALA A 319 12.70 -0.99 -5.43
N TRP A 320 13.45 -1.16 -6.52
CA TRP A 320 13.39 -2.34 -7.37
C TRP A 320 13.99 -3.60 -6.75
N SER A 321 14.86 -3.49 -5.75
CA SER A 321 15.42 -4.65 -5.05
C SER A 321 14.63 -5.04 -3.81
N ALA A 322 13.41 -4.52 -3.64
CA ALA A 322 12.59 -4.74 -2.45
C ALA A 322 11.76 -6.03 -2.50
N ARG A 323 12.08 -6.96 -3.40
CA ARG A 323 11.37 -8.23 -3.59
C ARG A 323 12.33 -9.30 -4.11
N GLU A 324 12.24 -10.51 -3.56
CA GLU A 324 12.93 -11.70 -4.07
C GLU A 324 12.46 -12.03 -5.50
N ASN A 325 13.34 -12.48 -6.38
CA ASN A 325 13.01 -12.82 -7.79
C ASN A 325 12.21 -11.75 -8.54
N TYR A 326 12.48 -10.48 -8.26
CA TYR A 326 11.66 -9.37 -8.73
C TYR A 326 11.58 -9.28 -10.27
N ILE A 327 10.36 -9.33 -10.80
CA ILE A 327 10.06 -9.04 -12.21
C ILE A 327 9.92 -7.53 -12.34
N ARG A 328 10.99 -6.87 -12.79
CA ARG A 328 11.02 -5.42 -12.93
C ARG A 328 10.00 -4.96 -13.98
N PRO A 329 9.04 -4.09 -13.62
CA PRO A 329 8.15 -3.47 -14.59
C PRO A 329 8.94 -2.59 -15.55
N ILE A 330 8.52 -2.56 -16.81
CA ILE A 330 9.10 -1.67 -17.81
C ILE A 330 8.58 -0.26 -17.55
N LEU A 331 9.48 0.70 -17.38
CA LEU A 331 9.12 2.10 -17.22
C LEU A 331 8.79 2.70 -18.59
N VAL A 332 7.75 3.53 -18.63
CA VAL A 332 7.51 4.41 -19.78
C VAL A 332 8.66 5.41 -19.90
N GLU A 333 9.07 5.69 -21.14
CA GLU A 333 10.12 6.67 -21.42
C GLU A 333 9.67 8.09 -21.03
N SER A 334 10.55 8.85 -20.39
CA SER A 334 10.23 10.19 -19.88
C SER A 334 9.84 11.18 -21.00
N ASN A 335 10.33 10.98 -22.22
CA ASN A 335 9.99 11.79 -23.38
C ASN A 335 8.53 11.66 -23.84
N ALA A 336 7.82 10.61 -23.41
CA ALA A 336 6.39 10.42 -23.68
C ALA A 336 5.50 11.21 -22.70
N VAL A 337 6.09 11.77 -21.64
CA VAL A 337 5.40 12.45 -20.54
C VAL A 337 5.63 13.96 -20.63
N LYS A 338 4.57 14.73 -20.40
CA LYS A 338 4.65 16.18 -20.23
C LYS A 338 3.99 16.58 -18.93
N ASP A 339 4.84 16.95 -17.96
CA ASP A 339 4.40 17.41 -16.65
C ASP A 339 3.68 18.75 -16.73
N ARG A 340 2.63 18.91 -15.92
CA ARG A 340 1.94 20.20 -15.74
C ARG A 340 2.84 21.21 -15.03
N ILE A 341 3.53 20.73 -14.00
CA ILE A 341 4.55 21.44 -13.23
C ILE A 341 5.83 20.58 -13.28
N PRO A 342 6.88 21.00 -14.01
CA PRO A 342 8.12 20.25 -14.11
C PRO A 342 8.81 20.05 -12.75
N ASN A 343 9.58 18.96 -12.61
CA ASN A 343 10.39 18.64 -11.42
C ASN A 343 9.60 18.61 -10.09
N ASN A 344 8.31 18.28 -10.15
CA ASN A 344 7.46 18.23 -8.98
C ASN A 344 6.87 16.81 -8.81
N ALA A 345 7.23 16.16 -7.70
CA ALA A 345 6.80 14.80 -7.38
C ALA A 345 5.27 14.63 -7.31
N GLY A 346 4.51 15.68 -6.99
CA GLY A 346 3.05 15.67 -6.92
C GLY A 346 2.34 16.08 -8.22
N SER A 347 3.09 16.49 -9.24
CA SER A 347 2.57 17.04 -10.49
C SER A 347 1.77 16.03 -11.30
N SER A 348 0.61 16.45 -11.79
CA SER A 348 -0.14 15.77 -12.85
C SER A 348 0.51 16.00 -14.22
N TYR A 349 0.22 15.15 -15.19
CA TYR A 349 0.94 15.12 -16.47
C TYR A 349 0.03 14.62 -17.61
N THR A 350 0.34 14.99 -18.85
CA THR A 350 -0.18 14.28 -20.02
C THR A 350 0.80 13.19 -20.43
N LEU A 351 0.30 12.07 -20.92
CA LEU A 351 1.11 10.95 -21.39
C LEU A 351 0.63 10.48 -22.77
N GLN A 352 1.58 10.25 -23.68
CA GLN A 352 1.34 9.64 -24.98
C GLN A 352 1.05 8.15 -24.80
N TRP A 353 -0.21 7.76 -24.94
CA TRP A 353 -0.67 6.40 -24.66
C TRP A 353 0.05 5.33 -25.50
N GLN A 354 0.53 5.69 -26.69
CA GLN A 354 1.29 4.81 -27.58
C GLN A 354 2.57 4.28 -26.92
N ALA A 355 3.14 5.03 -25.98
CA ALA A 355 4.31 4.58 -25.23
C ALA A 355 3.96 3.39 -24.31
N ILE A 356 2.79 3.40 -23.66
CA ILE A 356 2.29 2.25 -22.90
C ILE A 356 1.96 1.10 -23.85
N TYR A 357 1.17 1.37 -24.91
CA TYR A 357 0.72 0.35 -25.86
C TYR A 357 1.89 -0.48 -26.42
N ARG A 358 2.96 0.18 -26.89
CA ARG A 358 4.15 -0.51 -27.42
C ARG A 358 4.76 -1.49 -26.41
N VAL A 359 4.86 -1.08 -25.15
CA VAL A 359 5.44 -1.93 -24.09
C VAL A 359 4.50 -3.09 -23.75
N VAL A 360 3.19 -2.82 -23.65
CA VAL A 360 2.19 -3.86 -23.40
C VAL A 360 2.21 -4.92 -24.51
N THR A 361 2.16 -4.50 -25.77
CA THR A 361 2.24 -5.43 -26.92
C THR A 361 3.53 -6.24 -26.91
N GLN A 362 4.66 -5.63 -26.53
CA GLN A 362 5.93 -6.34 -26.38
C GLN A 362 5.89 -7.40 -25.27
N LEU A 363 5.24 -7.10 -24.14
CA LEU A 363 5.10 -8.05 -23.02
C LEU A 363 4.17 -9.21 -23.37
N ILE A 364 3.07 -8.94 -24.08
CA ILE A 364 2.12 -9.98 -24.50
C ILE A 364 2.76 -10.92 -25.52
N THR A 365 3.54 -10.41 -26.47
CA THR A 365 4.13 -11.22 -27.55
C THR A 365 5.39 -12.01 -27.17
N LYS A 366 5.99 -11.70 -26.01
CA LYS A 366 7.18 -12.41 -25.50
C LYS A 366 6.83 -13.58 -24.57
N ASN A 367 5.64 -13.56 -23.99
CA ASN A 367 5.08 -14.65 -23.19
C ASN A 367 4.32 -15.60 -24.12
#